data_AF-A0A1J3DG21-F1
#
_entry.id   AF-A0A1J3DG21-F1
#
_cell.length_a   1.000
_cell.length_b   1.000
_cell.length_c   1.000
_cell.angle_alpha   90.00
_cell.angle_beta   90.00
_cell.angle_gamma   90.00
#
_symmetry.space_group_name_H-M   'P 1'
#
loop_
_entity.id
_entity.type
_entity.pdbx_description
1 polymer ?
#
loop_
_entity_poly.entity_id
_entity_poly.type
_entity_poly.pdbx_seq_one_letter_code
_entity_poly.pdbx_strand_id
1 'polypeptide(L)'
;QFVEKDFKLSDTVIRGLLKYWPVTNSSKEVMFLGELEEVLEATQAAEFQRCMVPLFRQIARCLNSSHFQVAERALFLWNNDHIRNLITQNYKVIMPLVFPALERNTRGHWNQAVQSLTLNVRKVFSDIDQVLFDECLAKFQAEEENQTEVKAKRERTWKRLEDLANESVLVPRFVSSVNLASTSESATV
;
A
#
# COMPACT_ATOMS: atom_id res chain seq x y z
N GLN A 1 -3.52 -29.98 -1.33
CA GLN A 1 -4.08 -31.02 -2.24
C GLN A 1 -3.84 -30.83 -3.74
N PHE A 2 -4.31 -29.76 -4.41
CA PHE A 2 -4.08 -29.63 -5.88
C PHE A 2 -2.64 -29.25 -6.23
N VAL A 3 -2.06 -28.27 -5.53
CA VAL A 3 -0.68 -27.81 -5.73
C VAL A 3 0.34 -28.89 -5.40
N GLU A 4 0.07 -29.72 -4.39
CA GLU A 4 0.92 -30.88 -4.06
C GLU A 4 0.98 -31.91 -5.20
N LYS A 5 -0.07 -32.02 -6.01
CA LYS A 5 -0.14 -32.94 -7.15
C LYS A 5 0.45 -32.34 -8.41
N ASP A 6 0.27 -31.04 -8.62
CA ASP A 6 0.87 -30.28 -9.72
C ASP A 6 1.31 -28.90 -9.25
N PHE A 7 2.61 -28.76 -8.99
CA PHE A 7 3.20 -27.53 -8.47
C PHE A 7 3.04 -26.35 -9.44
N LYS A 8 2.83 -26.59 -10.74
CA LYS A 8 2.63 -25.53 -11.74
C LYS A 8 1.36 -24.72 -11.50
N LEU A 9 0.44 -25.25 -10.69
CA LEU A 9 -0.79 -24.56 -10.32
C LEU A 9 -0.57 -23.47 -9.26
N SER A 10 0.57 -23.43 -8.56
CA SER A 10 0.85 -22.45 -7.50
C SER A 10 0.61 -21.01 -7.94
N ASP A 11 1.20 -20.58 -9.06
CA ASP A 11 1.06 -19.20 -9.58
C ASP A 11 -0.41 -18.84 -9.83
N THR A 12 -1.18 -19.78 -10.41
CA THR A 12 -2.60 -19.58 -10.71
C THR A 12 -3.44 -19.48 -9.43
N VAL A 13 -3.21 -20.38 -8.48
CA VAL A 13 -3.94 -20.39 -7.20
C VAL A 13 -3.63 -19.15 -6.38
N ILE A 14 -2.36 -18.79 -6.23
CA ILE A 14 -1.93 -17.58 -5.49
C ILE A 14 -2.55 -16.33 -6.12
N ARG A 15 -2.50 -16.18 -7.45
CA ARG A 15 -3.15 -15.05 -8.13
C ARG A 15 -4.67 -15.04 -7.93
N GLY A 16 -5.30 -16.21 -7.90
CA GLY A 16 -6.72 -16.35 -7.57
C GLY A 16 -7.03 -15.82 -6.17
N LEU A 17 -6.26 -16.23 -5.15
CA LEU A 17 -6.38 -15.76 -3.77
C LEU A 17 -6.20 -14.24 -3.69
N LEU A 18 -5.16 -13.70 -4.34
CA LEU A 18 -4.88 -12.26 -4.36
C LEU A 18 -6.00 -11.46 -5.05
N LYS A 19 -6.59 -11.99 -6.12
CA LYS A 19 -7.70 -11.35 -6.84
C LYS A 19 -8.94 -11.19 -5.96
N TYR A 20 -9.21 -12.18 -5.11
CA TYR A 20 -10.39 -12.21 -4.24
C TYR A 20 -10.07 -11.89 -2.77
N TRP A 21 -8.96 -11.21 -2.52
CA TRP A 21 -8.52 -10.91 -1.16
C TRP A 21 -9.59 -10.11 -0.39
N PRO A 22 -10.02 -10.56 0.80
CA PRO A 22 -11.06 -9.89 1.56
C PRO A 22 -10.52 -8.61 2.22
N VAL A 23 -11.03 -7.45 1.80
CA VAL A 23 -10.59 -6.14 2.33
C VAL A 23 -11.49 -5.57 3.43
N THR A 24 -12.68 -6.15 3.64
CA THR A 24 -13.68 -5.67 4.62
C THR A 24 -13.98 -6.64 5.75
N ASN A 25 -13.37 -7.84 5.74
CA ASN A 25 -13.63 -8.88 6.74
C ASN A 25 -12.32 -9.49 7.22
N SER A 26 -11.86 -9.02 8.39
CA SER A 26 -10.58 -9.42 8.97
C SER A 26 -10.51 -10.92 9.28
N SER A 27 -11.61 -11.55 9.70
CA SER A 27 -11.63 -13.00 9.95
C SER A 27 -11.37 -13.80 8.68
N LYS A 28 -11.98 -13.40 7.55
CA LYS A 28 -11.69 -14.01 6.24
C LYS A 28 -10.27 -13.71 5.79
N GLU A 29 -9.74 -12.52 6.09
CA GLU A 29 -8.35 -12.19 5.77
C GLU A 29 -7.36 -13.09 6.51
N VAL A 30 -7.60 -13.37 7.80
CA VAL A 30 -6.82 -14.34 8.58
C VAL A 30 -6.94 -15.75 7.99
N MET A 31 -8.14 -16.18 7.57
CA MET A 31 -8.32 -17.47 6.88
C MET A 31 -7.52 -17.52 5.56
N PHE A 32 -7.58 -16.46 4.75
CA PHE A 32 -6.84 -16.37 3.48
C PHE A 32 -5.32 -16.43 3.69
N LEU A 33 -4.80 -15.79 4.74
CA LEU A 33 -3.39 -15.91 5.11
C LEU A 33 -3.02 -17.35 5.49
N GLY A 34 -3.93 -18.09 6.12
CA GLY A 34 -3.75 -19.51 6.42
C GLY A 34 -3.68 -20.37 5.17
N GLU A 35 -4.68 -20.27 4.30
CA GLU A 35 -4.69 -21.00 3.02
C GLU A 35 -3.48 -20.65 2.14
N LEU A 36 -3.08 -19.38 2.16
CA LEU A 36 -1.91 -18.92 1.44
C LEU A 36 -0.61 -19.56 1.96
N GLU A 37 -0.48 -19.72 3.29
CA GLU A 37 0.66 -20.44 3.87
C GLU A 37 0.72 -21.89 3.38
N GLU A 38 -0.40 -22.61 3.43
CA GLU A 38 -0.46 -24.01 2.97
C GLU A 38 -0.09 -24.14 1.48
N VAL A 39 -0.55 -23.20 0.64
CA VAL A 39 -0.19 -23.18 -0.78
C VAL A 39 1.29 -22.87 -0.97
N LEU A 40 1.85 -21.93 -0.20
CA LEU A 40 3.27 -21.59 -0.29
C LEU A 40 4.18 -22.73 0.19
N GLU A 41 3.76 -23.51 1.19
CA GLU A 41 4.46 -24.72 1.66
C GLU A 41 4.70 -25.73 0.53
N ALA A 42 3.70 -25.90 -0.34
CA ALA A 42 3.78 -26.79 -1.50
C ALA A 42 4.40 -26.14 -2.74
N THR A 43 4.74 -24.85 -2.71
CA THR A 43 5.20 -24.09 -3.88
C THR A 43 6.71 -24.21 -4.09
N GLN A 44 7.13 -24.52 -5.31
CA GLN A 44 8.54 -24.56 -5.70
C GLN A 44 9.08 -23.17 -6.04
N ALA A 45 10.41 -22.99 -5.92
CA ALA A 45 11.09 -21.70 -6.13
C ALA A 45 10.79 -21.05 -7.49
N ALA A 46 10.73 -21.83 -8.57
CA ALA A 46 10.45 -21.32 -9.91
C ALA A 46 9.03 -20.71 -10.02
N GLU A 47 8.02 -21.37 -9.43
CA GLU A 47 6.65 -20.87 -9.44
C GLU A 47 6.47 -19.68 -8.49
N PHE A 48 7.15 -19.72 -7.33
CA PHE A 48 7.17 -18.59 -6.39
C PHE A 48 7.68 -17.30 -7.05
N GLN A 49 8.76 -17.37 -7.81
CA GLN A 49 9.33 -16.21 -8.51
C GLN A 49 8.35 -15.53 -9.47
N ARG A 50 7.40 -16.28 -10.04
CA ARG A 50 6.38 -15.75 -10.96
C ARG A 50 5.36 -14.87 -10.23
N CYS A 51 5.04 -15.18 -8.97
CA CYS A 51 4.00 -14.50 -8.21
C CYS A 51 4.52 -13.68 -7.01
N MET A 52 5.80 -13.75 -6.63
CA MET A 52 6.33 -13.14 -5.41
C MET A 52 6.07 -11.63 -5.33
N VAL A 53 6.15 -10.90 -6.45
CA VAL A 53 5.98 -9.44 -6.43
C VAL A 53 4.55 -9.03 -6.04
N PRO A 54 3.47 -9.46 -6.73
CA PRO A 54 2.10 -9.14 -6.31
C PRO A 54 1.76 -9.75 -4.94
N LEU A 55 2.29 -10.94 -4.62
CA LEU A 55 2.12 -11.57 -3.32
C LEU A 55 2.65 -10.71 -2.18
N PHE A 56 3.92 -10.31 -2.22
CA PHE A 56 4.54 -9.56 -1.11
C PHE A 56 4.05 -8.11 -1.02
N ARG A 57 3.49 -7.55 -2.10
CA ARG A 57 2.72 -6.30 -2.00
C ARG A 57 1.46 -6.46 -1.17
N GLN A 58 0.75 -7.59 -1.30
CA GLN A 58 -0.42 -7.86 -0.48
C GLN A 58 -0.02 -8.17 0.96
N ILE A 59 1.04 -8.97 1.18
CA ILE A 59 1.58 -9.22 2.53
C ILE A 59 1.98 -7.90 3.20
N ALA A 60 2.65 -6.98 2.50
CA ALA A 60 3.00 -5.67 3.04
C ALA A 60 1.78 -4.87 3.53
N ARG A 61 0.63 -4.98 2.85
CA ARG A 61 -0.63 -4.38 3.30
C ARG A 61 -1.15 -5.05 4.57
N CYS A 62 -1.11 -6.38 4.64
CA CYS A 62 -1.53 -7.13 5.83
C CYS A 62 -0.65 -6.81 7.04
N LEU A 63 0.67 -6.63 6.84
CA LEU A 63 1.60 -6.23 7.90
C LEU A 63 1.20 -4.90 8.55
N ASN A 64 0.75 -3.92 7.76
CA ASN A 64 0.26 -2.64 8.28
C ASN A 64 -1.23 -2.61 8.63
N SER A 65 -1.91 -3.76 8.68
CA SER A 65 -3.30 -3.82 9.12
C SER A 65 -3.40 -3.33 10.57
N SER A 66 -4.38 -2.48 10.87
CA SER A 66 -4.69 -2.09 12.25
C SER A 66 -5.32 -3.24 13.05
N HIS A 67 -5.82 -4.27 12.37
CA HIS A 67 -6.36 -5.46 13.02
C HIS A 67 -5.22 -6.41 13.38
N PHE A 68 -4.90 -6.50 14.67
CA PHE A 68 -3.68 -7.18 15.12
C PHE A 68 -3.57 -8.64 14.64
N GLN A 69 -4.66 -9.41 14.59
CA GLN A 69 -4.61 -10.81 14.15
C GLN A 69 -4.20 -10.95 12.68
N VAL A 70 -4.53 -9.96 11.84
CA VAL A 70 -4.12 -9.97 10.42
C VAL A 70 -2.63 -9.71 10.32
N ALA A 71 -2.13 -8.67 11.00
CA ALA A 71 -0.71 -8.33 11.01
C ALA A 71 0.14 -9.45 11.62
N GLU A 72 -0.29 -10.00 12.75
CA GLU A 72 0.36 -11.15 13.41
C GLU A 72 0.40 -12.37 12.50
N ARG A 73 -0.74 -12.76 11.91
CA ARG A 73 -0.81 -13.93 11.02
C ARG A 73 0.09 -13.79 9.79
N ALA A 74 0.22 -12.57 9.25
CA ALA A 74 1.12 -12.27 8.15
C ALA A 74 2.61 -12.32 8.56
N LEU A 75 2.95 -11.81 9.76
CA LEU A 75 4.31 -11.90 10.30
C LEU A 75 4.74 -13.35 10.56
N PHE A 76 3.81 -14.21 10.96
CA PHE A 76 4.10 -15.63 11.20
C PHE A 76 4.53 -16.41 9.96
N LEU A 77 4.34 -15.90 8.74
CA LEU A 77 4.87 -16.52 7.52
C LEU A 77 6.41 -16.68 7.56
N TRP A 78 7.12 -15.84 8.32
CA TRP A 78 8.58 -15.96 8.48
C TRP A 78 9.02 -17.09 9.40
N ASN A 79 8.10 -17.69 10.18
CA ASN A 79 8.40 -18.82 11.07
C ASN A 79 8.34 -20.17 10.34
N ASN A 80 7.78 -20.18 9.15
CA ASN A 80 7.73 -21.36 8.32
C ASN A 80 9.06 -21.51 7.55
N ASP A 81 9.77 -22.62 7.74
CA ASP A 81 11.12 -22.81 7.19
C ASP A 81 11.14 -22.78 5.66
N HIS A 82 10.16 -23.39 5.00
CA HIS A 82 10.09 -23.43 3.54
C HIS A 82 9.84 -22.03 2.97
N ILE A 83 8.87 -21.31 3.52
CA ILE A 83 8.56 -19.93 3.11
C ILE A 83 9.73 -19.00 3.42
N ARG A 84 10.36 -19.14 4.58
CA ARG A 84 11.57 -18.38 4.96
C ARG A 84 12.70 -18.62 3.96
N ASN A 85 12.89 -19.85 3.49
CA ASN A 85 13.88 -20.16 2.47
C ASN A 85 13.55 -19.52 1.12
N LEU A 86 12.29 -19.56 0.68
CA LEU A 86 11.83 -18.87 -0.53
C LEU A 86 12.08 -17.35 -0.44
N ILE A 87 11.78 -16.74 0.72
CA ILE A 87 12.04 -15.32 0.98
C ILE A 87 13.54 -15.02 0.92
N THR A 88 14.36 -15.83 1.59
CA THR A 88 15.80 -15.65 1.67
C THR A 88 16.46 -15.74 0.30
N GLN A 89 16.02 -16.66 -0.57
CA GLN A 89 16.55 -16.78 -1.93
C GLN A 89 16.19 -15.59 -2.84
N ASN A 90 15.12 -14.86 -2.50
CA ASN A 90 14.58 -13.77 -3.33
C ASN A 90 14.59 -12.41 -2.60
N TYR A 91 15.42 -12.28 -1.56
CA TYR A 91 15.41 -11.14 -0.63
C TYR A 91 15.62 -9.79 -1.33
N LYS A 92 16.43 -9.76 -2.40
CA LYS A 92 16.70 -8.53 -3.17
C LYS A 92 15.44 -7.90 -3.77
N VAL A 93 14.43 -8.70 -4.06
CA VAL A 93 13.13 -8.24 -4.58
C VAL A 93 12.13 -8.05 -3.44
N ILE A 94 12.11 -8.98 -2.48
CA ILE A 94 11.10 -8.99 -1.42
C ILE A 94 11.35 -7.90 -0.38
N MET A 95 12.59 -7.74 0.09
CA MET A 95 12.93 -6.80 1.15
C MET A 95 12.45 -5.38 0.82
N PRO A 96 12.76 -4.77 -0.35
CA PRO A 96 12.28 -3.43 -0.67
C PRO A 96 10.75 -3.29 -0.72
N LEU A 97 10.02 -4.37 -1.02
CA LEU A 97 8.54 -4.34 -1.09
C LEU A 97 7.90 -4.28 0.30
N VAL A 98 8.45 -5.03 1.27
CA VAL A 98 7.89 -5.11 2.63
C VAL A 98 8.51 -4.12 3.60
N PHE A 99 9.71 -3.61 3.31
CA PHE A 99 10.47 -2.75 4.22
C PHE A 99 9.68 -1.52 4.70
N PRO A 100 9.00 -0.75 3.84
CA PRO A 100 8.19 0.38 4.31
C PRO A 100 7.09 -0.02 5.29
N ALA A 101 6.51 -1.21 5.14
CA ALA A 101 5.50 -1.71 6.06
C ALA A 101 6.12 -2.09 7.41
N LEU A 102 7.29 -2.73 7.41
CA LEU A 102 8.01 -3.07 8.64
C LEU A 102 8.39 -1.81 9.43
N GLU A 103 8.90 -0.77 8.77
CA GLU A 103 9.26 0.51 9.45
C GLU A 103 8.05 1.23 10.04
N ARG A 104 6.93 1.29 9.33
CA ARG A 104 5.71 1.91 9.88
C ARG A 104 5.18 1.15 11.09
N ASN A 105 5.25 -0.18 11.05
CA ASN A 105 4.81 -1.00 12.18
C ASN A 105 5.65 -0.80 13.43
N THR A 106 6.98 -0.75 13.30
CA THR A 106 7.86 -0.56 14.47
C THR A 106 7.69 0.81 15.11
N ARG A 107 7.30 1.82 14.33
CA ARG A 107 7.09 3.18 14.83
C ARG A 107 5.71 3.41 15.46
N GLY A 108 4.69 2.64 15.07
CA GLY A 108 3.32 3.05 15.37
C GLY A 108 2.25 1.97 15.43
N HIS A 109 2.58 0.68 15.37
CA HIS A 109 1.54 -0.35 15.56
C HIS A 109 1.09 -0.37 17.04
N TRP A 110 -0.21 -0.30 17.32
CA TRP A 110 -0.70 -0.18 18.71
C TRP A 110 -0.46 -1.43 19.58
N ASN A 111 -0.38 -2.61 18.95
CA ASN A 111 -0.18 -3.89 19.64
C ASN A 111 1.31 -4.23 19.78
N GLN A 112 1.76 -4.45 21.03
CA GLN A 112 3.16 -4.71 21.36
C GLN A 112 3.69 -6.04 20.80
N ALA A 113 2.88 -7.10 20.76
CA ALA A 113 3.30 -8.39 20.21
C ALA A 113 3.58 -8.28 18.70
N VAL A 114 2.74 -7.56 17.96
CA VAL A 114 2.96 -7.26 16.54
C VAL A 114 4.25 -6.45 16.34
N GLN A 115 4.53 -5.46 17.18
CA GLN A 115 5.80 -4.73 17.13
C GLN A 115 7.00 -5.67 17.33
N SER A 116 6.96 -6.54 18.34
CA SER A 116 8.04 -7.51 18.63
C SER A 116 8.26 -8.49 17.48
N LEU A 117 7.18 -9.03 16.90
CA LEU A 117 7.26 -9.89 15.71
C LEU A 117 7.83 -9.13 14.50
N THR A 118 7.45 -7.86 14.32
CA THR A 118 7.99 -7.00 13.26
C THR A 118 9.50 -6.80 13.42
N LEU A 119 9.98 -6.57 14.66
CA LEU A 119 11.42 -6.46 14.94
C LEU A 119 12.18 -7.75 14.62
N ASN A 120 11.59 -8.92 14.90
CA ASN A 120 12.18 -10.20 14.53
C ASN A 120 12.34 -10.33 13.01
N VAL A 121 11.30 -9.99 12.24
CA VAL A 121 11.36 -10.01 10.76
C VAL A 121 12.38 -9.01 10.21
N ARG A 122 12.47 -7.81 10.79
CA ARG A 122 13.51 -6.83 10.43
C ARG A 122 14.91 -7.39 10.67
N LYS A 123 15.13 -8.03 11.82
CA LYS A 123 16.39 -8.67 12.14
C LYS A 123 16.75 -9.75 11.12
N VAL A 124 15.80 -10.60 10.72
CA VAL A 124 16.02 -11.60 9.66
C VAL A 124 16.54 -10.95 8.37
N PHE A 125 15.98 -9.82 7.94
CA PHE A 125 16.43 -9.13 6.74
C PHE A 125 17.81 -8.48 6.89
N SER A 126 18.09 -7.85 8.02
CA SER A 126 19.39 -7.26 8.34
C SER A 126 20.49 -8.33 8.42
N ASP A 127 20.19 -9.49 9.01
CA ASP A 127 21.11 -10.64 9.09
C ASP A 127 21.41 -11.24 7.69
N ILE A 128 20.48 -11.12 6.72
CA ILE A 128 20.69 -11.58 5.33
C ILE A 128 21.61 -10.64 4.57
N ASP A 129 21.32 -9.33 4.59
CA ASP A 129 22.08 -8.33 3.83
C ASP A 129 21.91 -6.94 4.46
N GLN A 130 22.89 -6.57 5.30
CA GLN A 130 22.91 -5.27 5.98
C GLN A 130 22.97 -4.10 4.99
N VAL A 131 23.69 -4.24 3.87
CA VAL A 131 23.86 -3.16 2.89
C VAL A 131 22.52 -2.84 2.23
N LEU A 132 21.81 -3.87 1.75
CA LEU A 132 20.49 -3.68 1.16
C LEU A 132 19.47 -3.16 2.19
N PHE A 133 19.57 -3.61 3.44
CA PHE A 133 18.72 -3.12 4.53
C PHE A 133 18.91 -1.60 4.73
N ASP A 134 20.14 -1.13 4.80
CA ASP A 134 20.47 0.29 4.97
C ASP A 134 20.04 1.13 3.76
N GLU A 135 20.19 0.60 2.54
CA GLU A 135 19.66 1.24 1.32
C GLU A 135 18.14 1.38 1.36
N CYS A 136 17.42 0.35 1.82
CA CYS A 136 15.96 0.40 1.97
C CYS A 136 15.55 1.43 3.03
N LEU A 137 16.31 1.52 4.14
CA LEU A 137 16.09 2.52 5.19
C LEU A 137 16.25 3.94 4.67
N ALA A 138 17.35 4.22 3.96
CA ALA A 138 17.61 5.52 3.38
C ALA A 138 16.52 5.91 2.36
N LYS A 139 16.12 4.99 1.48
CA LYS A 139 15.03 5.21 0.51
C LYS A 139 13.70 5.49 1.21
N PHE A 140 13.39 4.77 2.29
CA PHE A 140 12.17 4.99 3.06
C PHE A 140 12.13 6.38 3.70
N GLN A 141 13.24 6.82 4.31
CA GLN A 141 13.36 8.16 4.91
C GLN A 141 13.19 9.26 3.87
N ALA A 142 13.88 9.15 2.72
CA ALA A 142 13.76 10.13 1.63
C ALA A 142 12.33 10.23 1.07
N GLU A 143 11.63 9.09 0.96
CA GLU A 143 10.23 9.07 0.52
C GLU A 143 9.29 9.70 1.54
N GLU A 144 9.51 9.52 2.86
CA GLU A 144 8.70 10.18 3.89
C GLU A 144 8.87 11.72 3.88
N GLU A 145 10.09 12.20 3.67
CA GLU A 145 10.38 13.63 3.53
C GLU A 145 9.67 14.21 2.30
N ASN A 146 9.78 13.53 1.16
CA ASN A 146 9.10 13.92 -0.08
C ASN A 146 7.57 13.91 0.08
N GLN A 147 6.98 12.91 0.74
CA GLN A 147 5.54 12.87 1.01
C GLN A 147 5.07 14.04 1.87
N THR A 148 5.88 14.43 2.86
CA THR A 148 5.62 15.60 3.70
C THR A 148 5.63 16.88 2.86
N GLU A 149 6.59 17.03 1.95
CA GLU A 149 6.66 18.17 1.04
C GLU A 149 5.46 18.21 0.06
N VAL A 150 5.09 17.07 -0.53
CA VAL A 150 3.94 16.94 -1.42
C VAL A 150 2.64 17.31 -0.69
N LYS A 151 2.47 16.85 0.56
CA LYS A 151 1.32 17.21 1.38
C LYS A 151 1.27 18.72 1.66
N ALA A 152 2.40 19.33 2.03
CA ALA A 152 2.48 20.77 2.26
C ALA A 152 2.19 21.59 0.98
N LYS A 153 2.68 21.14 -0.18
CA LYS A 153 2.34 21.76 -1.49
C LYS A 153 0.85 21.67 -1.79
N ARG A 154 0.24 20.51 -1.52
CA ARG A 154 -1.22 20.32 -1.66
C ARG A 154 -1.99 21.27 -0.76
N GLU A 155 -1.64 21.38 0.51
CA GLU A 155 -2.28 22.28 1.47
C GLU A 155 -2.19 23.76 1.05
N ARG A 156 -1.00 24.21 0.60
CA ARG A 156 -0.84 25.58 0.07
C ARG A 156 -1.72 25.84 -1.15
N THR A 157 -1.86 24.85 -2.04
CA THR A 157 -2.71 24.96 -3.23
C THR A 157 -4.17 25.07 -2.84
N TRP A 158 -4.65 24.24 -1.90
CA TRP A 158 -6.02 24.31 -1.40
C TRP A 158 -6.33 25.65 -0.71
N LYS A 159 -5.41 26.14 0.12
CA LYS A 159 -5.58 27.44 0.77
C LYS A 159 -5.71 28.57 -0.23
N ARG A 160 -4.86 28.60 -1.26
CA ARG A 160 -4.95 29.60 -2.34
C ARG A 160 -6.30 29.53 -3.08
N LEU A 161 -6.83 28.33 -3.32
CA LEU A 161 -8.14 28.17 -3.96
C LEU A 161 -9.28 28.66 -3.07
N GLU A 162 -9.19 28.42 -1.76
CA GLU A 162 -10.15 28.90 -0.77
C GLU A 162 -10.15 30.44 -0.66
N ASP A 163 -8.96 31.04 -0.61
CA ASP A 163 -8.79 32.50 -0.59
C ASP A 163 -9.41 33.15 -1.84
N LEU A 164 -9.10 32.62 -3.04
CA LEU A 164 -9.67 33.11 -4.30
C LEU A 164 -11.20 32.93 -4.36
N ALA A 165 -11.73 31.82 -3.85
CA ALA A 165 -13.16 31.59 -3.80
C ALA A 165 -13.85 32.61 -2.87
N ASN A 166 -13.28 32.87 -1.69
CA ASN A 166 -13.80 33.85 -0.74
C ASN A 166 -13.75 35.28 -1.29
N GLU A 167 -12.68 35.66 -2.00
CA GLU A 167 -12.58 36.96 -2.68
C GLU A 167 -13.64 37.10 -3.79
N SER A 168 -13.90 36.03 -4.56
CA SER A 168 -14.90 36.07 -5.64
C SER A 168 -16.35 36.22 -5.15
N VAL A 169 -16.65 35.80 -3.92
CA VAL A 169 -17.96 36.00 -3.27
C VAL A 169 -18.17 37.45 -2.83
N LEU A 170 -17.08 38.20 -2.60
CA LEU A 170 -17.12 39.60 -2.16
C LEU A 170 -17.21 40.60 -3.32
N VAL A 171 -17.07 40.17 -4.58
CA VAL A 171 -17.33 41.01 -5.75
C VAL A 171 -18.85 41.00 -5.99
N PRO A 172 -19.57 42.13 -5.85
CA PRO A 172 -20.97 42.18 -6.25
C PRO A 172 -21.03 41.81 -7.73
N ARG A 173 -21.83 40.79 -8.08
CA ARG A 173 -22.13 40.44 -9.47
C ARG A 173 -22.47 41.74 -10.20
N PHE A 174 -21.56 42.22 -11.04
CA PHE A 174 -21.75 43.42 -11.82
C PHE A 174 -22.98 43.16 -12.69
N VAL A 175 -24.10 43.79 -12.34
CA VAL A 175 -25.33 43.70 -13.11
C VAL A 175 -25.03 44.36 -14.45
N SER A 176 -24.85 43.55 -15.48
CA SER A 176 -24.65 44.01 -16.86
C SER A 176 -25.83 44.90 -17.24
N SER A 177 -25.58 46.21 -17.30
CA SER A 177 -26.56 47.20 -17.74
C SER A 177 -26.59 47.15 -19.26
N VAL A 178 -27.47 46.33 -19.83
CA VAL A 178 -27.78 46.41 -21.26
C VAL A 178 -28.61 47.69 -21.45
N ASN A 179 -27.95 48.76 -21.90
CA ASN A 179 -28.63 49.97 -22.37
C ASN A 179 -29.42 49.63 -23.63
N LEU A 180 -30.74 49.50 -23.50
CA LEU A 180 -31.65 49.47 -24.63
C LEU A 180 -31.87 50.92 -25.10
N ALA A 181 -30.93 51.44 -25.90
CA ALA A 181 -31.20 52.62 -26.70
C ALA A 181 -32.12 52.20 -27.86
N SER A 182 -33.43 52.29 -27.67
CA SER A 182 -34.38 52.29 -28.78
C SER A 182 -34.34 53.67 -29.43
N THR A 183 -33.55 53.78 -30.49
CA THR A 183 -33.60 54.88 -31.45
C THR A 183 -35.02 55.04 -31.97
N SER A 184 -35.52 56.25 -31.82
CA SER A 184 -36.67 56.75 -32.56
C SER A 184 -36.28 56.92 -34.01
N GLU A 185 -37.08 56.37 -34.93
CA GLU A 185 -37.20 56.96 -36.26
C GLU A 185 -38.60 56.67 -36.83
N SER A 186 -39.32 57.77 -37.00
CA SER A 186 -40.62 57.93 -37.63
C SER A 186 -40.53 57.86 -39.15
N ALA A 187 -41.57 57.37 -39.82
CA ALA A 187 -42.10 57.91 -41.10
C ALA A 187 -43.28 57.01 -41.54
N THR A 188 -44.55 57.38 -41.28
CA THR A 188 -45.45 58.30 -42.03
C THR A 188 -46.20 57.65 -43.18
N VAL A 189 -47.48 58.00 -43.29
CA VAL A 189 -48.25 58.04 -44.55
C VAL A 189 -47.55 58.99 -45.52
#